data_AF-A0A6J8BIR2-F1
#
_entry.id   AF-A0A6J8BIR2-F1
#
_cell.length_a   1.000
_cell.length_b   1.000
_cell.length_c   1.000
_cell.angle_alpha   90.00
_cell.angle_beta   90.00
_cell.angle_gamma   90.00
#
_symmetry.space_group_name_H-M   'P 1'
#
loop_
_entity.id
_entity.type
_entity.pdbx_description
1 polymer ?
#
loop_
_entity_poly.entity_id
_entity_poly.type
_entity_poly.pdbx_seq_one_letter_code
_entity_poly.pdbx_strand_id
1 'polypeptide(L)'
;MNLTHIPTDCPSNTTDLYLSNNNLEIISKKAFTKYTQLRYPDISDCNVTSIDKSAFDNLAHLKELSLFDNPMKSFQRNIFVPLDELQVFYISHDLLSTYPRESWSDFLNITKVLSYGGPSNGSFADIFSVMNNLKYLHSDIQIHVLRNCTFHAFGKTPLKYLEIKGKLMTIEKDTFSPLGCLSSLVIPNARFLKLSNTLPALHVFENRQMDELKFNNNFRVHVIELLFPSTIEILNISCIQIVGNSINSPTLKGIKDLQELDLAYSLLFDCNYDLYGLQYVKVLNVSHFKCSLLNHQFLQSDVNLEQLIMQSSSLSIELYDDDQSAFHYGLTDRGDVLAGEQTEIPQCVLQMMSLDGNDHILKTDRLNENNIFWKCLDQAMKR
;
A
#
# COMPACT_ATOMS: atom_id res chain seq x y z
N MET A 1 -0.22 -25.54 -17.88
CA MET A 1 -0.06 -26.97 -18.26
C MET A 1 -1.17 -27.45 -19.21
N ASN A 2 -2.11 -26.58 -19.60
CA ASN A 2 -3.29 -26.91 -20.40
C ASN A 2 -4.09 -28.11 -19.84
N LEU A 3 -4.14 -28.21 -18.52
CA LEU A 3 -4.89 -29.25 -17.82
C LEU A 3 -6.38 -29.03 -18.05
N THR A 4 -7.11 -30.11 -18.27
CA THR A 4 -8.58 -30.11 -18.40
C THR A 4 -9.30 -30.66 -17.18
N HIS A 5 -8.55 -31.22 -16.23
CA HIS A 5 -9.07 -31.81 -15.00
C HIS A 5 -8.04 -31.59 -13.87
N ILE A 6 -8.50 -31.66 -12.62
CA ILE A 6 -7.58 -31.69 -11.47
C ILE A 6 -6.66 -32.91 -11.61
N PRO A 7 -5.32 -32.74 -11.51
CA PRO A 7 -4.38 -33.85 -11.61
C PRO A 7 -4.67 -34.91 -10.54
N THR A 8 -4.29 -36.16 -10.78
CA THR A 8 -4.46 -37.28 -9.81
C THR A 8 -3.16 -38.00 -9.49
N ASP A 9 -2.06 -37.56 -10.09
CA ASP A 9 -0.69 -38.03 -9.94
C ASP A 9 0.03 -37.37 -8.76
N CYS A 10 -0.43 -36.21 -8.27
CA CYS A 10 0.11 -35.57 -7.07
C CYS A 10 -0.11 -36.43 -5.80
N PRO A 11 0.80 -36.42 -4.82
CA PRO A 11 0.64 -37.17 -3.56
C PRO A 11 -0.64 -36.82 -2.79
N SER A 12 -1.21 -37.77 -2.03
CA SER A 12 -2.44 -37.52 -1.25
C SER A 12 -2.25 -36.59 -0.05
N ASN A 13 -1.00 -36.40 0.40
CA ASN A 13 -0.63 -35.42 1.44
C ASN A 13 -0.34 -34.02 0.87
N THR A 14 -0.68 -33.76 -0.40
CA THR A 14 -0.55 -32.42 -1.00
C THR A 14 -1.40 -31.41 -0.23
N THR A 15 -0.75 -30.32 0.19
CA THR A 15 -1.38 -29.20 0.91
C THR A 15 -1.70 -28.02 0.01
N ASP A 16 -0.89 -27.80 -1.03
CA ASP A 16 -0.99 -26.64 -1.92
C ASP A 16 -1.00 -27.13 -3.36
N LEU A 17 -1.97 -26.66 -4.14
CA LEU A 17 -2.18 -27.10 -5.51
C LEU A 17 -2.35 -25.88 -6.43
N TYR A 18 -1.30 -25.58 -7.19
CA TYR A 18 -1.26 -24.45 -8.11
C TYR A 18 -1.70 -24.88 -9.50
N LEU A 19 -2.91 -24.48 -9.88
CA LEU A 19 -3.54 -24.85 -11.15
C LEU A 19 -3.87 -23.65 -12.01
N SER A 20 -3.42 -22.45 -11.67
CA SER A 20 -3.76 -21.27 -12.43
C SER A 20 -3.31 -21.34 -13.90
N ASN A 21 -4.05 -20.66 -14.78
CA ASN A 21 -3.79 -20.64 -16.23
C ASN A 21 -3.91 -22.04 -16.87
N ASN A 22 -5.00 -22.75 -16.59
CA ASN A 22 -5.37 -24.01 -17.23
C ASN A 22 -6.79 -23.94 -17.82
N ASN A 23 -7.37 -25.05 -18.28
CA ASN A 23 -8.68 -25.06 -18.95
C ASN A 23 -9.57 -26.15 -18.34
N LEU A 24 -9.87 -26.01 -17.05
CA LEU A 24 -10.56 -27.04 -16.27
C LEU A 24 -12.06 -27.13 -16.58
N GLU A 25 -12.67 -26.03 -17.05
CA GLU A 25 -14.09 -25.86 -17.45
C GLU A 25 -15.15 -26.25 -16.40
N ILE A 26 -15.09 -27.47 -15.84
CA ILE A 26 -16.00 -28.02 -14.85
C ILE A 26 -15.21 -28.66 -13.70
N ILE A 27 -15.46 -28.22 -12.47
CA ILE A 27 -14.93 -28.89 -11.28
C ILE A 27 -15.95 -29.91 -10.78
N SER A 28 -15.67 -31.19 -11.03
CA SER A 28 -16.57 -32.29 -10.69
C SER A 28 -16.56 -32.64 -9.19
N LYS A 29 -17.60 -33.34 -8.72
CA LYS A 29 -17.69 -33.89 -7.36
C LYS A 29 -16.44 -34.66 -6.90
N LYS A 30 -15.74 -35.35 -7.81
CA LYS A 30 -14.59 -36.21 -7.46
C LYS A 30 -13.25 -35.49 -7.54
N ALA A 31 -13.25 -34.22 -7.98
CA ALA A 31 -12.07 -33.45 -8.33
C ALA A 31 -10.99 -33.44 -7.24
N PHE A 32 -11.38 -33.28 -5.97
CA PHE A 32 -10.44 -33.16 -4.85
C PHE A 32 -10.43 -34.35 -3.88
N THR A 33 -11.11 -35.45 -4.21
CA THR A 33 -11.29 -36.58 -3.27
C THR A 33 -9.99 -37.23 -2.79
N LYS A 34 -8.89 -37.11 -3.54
CA LYS A 34 -7.55 -37.57 -3.14
C LYS A 34 -6.85 -36.63 -2.15
N TYR A 35 -7.20 -35.35 -2.15
CA TYR A 35 -6.46 -34.27 -1.52
C TYR A 35 -7.10 -33.83 -0.19
N THR A 36 -7.27 -34.77 0.74
CA THR A 36 -7.93 -34.49 2.03
C THR A 36 -7.14 -33.56 2.96
N GLN A 37 -5.85 -33.33 2.66
CA GLN A 37 -4.97 -32.42 3.40
C GLN A 37 -4.82 -31.04 2.71
N LEU A 38 -5.59 -30.79 1.65
CA LEU A 38 -5.47 -29.57 0.86
C LEU A 38 -5.88 -28.35 1.68
N ARG A 39 -4.99 -27.35 1.67
CA ARG A 39 -5.13 -26.07 2.34
C ARG A 39 -5.36 -24.94 1.35
N TYR A 40 -4.77 -25.03 0.16
CA TYR A 40 -4.82 -23.99 -0.85
C TYR A 40 -4.84 -24.55 -2.28
N PRO A 41 -6.03 -24.65 -2.92
CA PRO A 41 -6.13 -24.74 -4.37
C PRO A 41 -6.20 -23.35 -5.02
N ASP A 42 -5.23 -23.07 -5.89
CA ASP A 42 -5.27 -21.95 -6.82
C ASP A 42 -5.87 -22.40 -8.16
N ILE A 43 -7.14 -22.08 -8.40
CA ILE A 43 -7.89 -22.41 -9.61
C ILE A 43 -8.17 -21.12 -10.40
N SER A 44 -7.25 -20.15 -10.35
CA SER A 44 -7.40 -18.87 -11.02
C SER A 44 -7.22 -18.99 -12.53
N ASP A 45 -7.97 -18.24 -13.32
CA ASP A 45 -7.87 -18.22 -14.79
C ASP A 45 -7.85 -19.65 -15.38
N CYS A 46 -8.85 -20.44 -14.98
CA CYS A 46 -8.97 -21.85 -15.35
C CYS A 46 -10.14 -22.11 -16.31
N ASN A 47 -10.77 -21.05 -16.82
CA ASN A 47 -11.98 -21.08 -17.63
C ASN A 47 -13.13 -21.88 -16.97
N VAL A 48 -13.18 -21.92 -15.64
CA VAL A 48 -14.22 -22.67 -14.91
C VAL A 48 -15.57 -21.99 -15.12
N THR A 49 -16.54 -22.74 -15.62
CA THR A 49 -17.92 -22.28 -15.85
C THR A 49 -18.89 -22.81 -14.80
N SER A 50 -18.56 -23.93 -14.16
CA SER A 50 -19.37 -24.54 -13.10
C SER A 50 -18.55 -25.38 -12.12
N ILE A 51 -19.02 -25.45 -10.88
CA ILE A 51 -18.48 -26.30 -9.81
C ILE A 51 -19.65 -27.10 -9.25
N ASP A 52 -19.47 -28.42 -9.15
CA ASP A 52 -20.45 -29.30 -8.51
C ASP A 52 -20.62 -28.94 -7.02
N LYS A 53 -21.86 -28.92 -6.48
CA LYS A 53 -22.12 -28.62 -5.06
C LYS A 53 -21.29 -29.44 -4.07
N SER A 54 -20.86 -30.64 -4.46
CA SER A 54 -20.11 -31.57 -3.64
C SER A 54 -18.62 -31.62 -4.00
N ALA A 55 -18.13 -30.72 -4.87
CA ALA A 55 -16.73 -30.70 -5.28
C ALA A 55 -15.76 -30.47 -4.11
N PHE A 56 -16.19 -29.69 -3.13
CA PHE A 56 -15.38 -29.35 -1.95
C PHE A 56 -15.67 -30.26 -0.74
N ASP A 57 -16.47 -31.31 -0.91
CA ASP A 57 -16.72 -32.29 0.15
C ASP A 57 -15.37 -32.91 0.61
N ASN A 58 -15.17 -33.00 1.93
CA ASN A 58 -13.96 -33.51 2.59
C ASN A 58 -12.72 -32.59 2.55
N LEU A 59 -12.87 -31.32 2.17
CA LEU A 59 -11.81 -30.31 2.25
C LEU A 59 -11.86 -29.50 3.55
N ALA A 60 -11.99 -30.20 4.69
CA ALA A 60 -12.17 -29.57 6.00
C ALA A 60 -10.97 -28.69 6.44
N HIS A 61 -9.77 -28.97 5.93
CA HIS A 61 -8.54 -28.22 6.23
C HIS A 61 -8.24 -27.09 5.25
N LEU A 62 -9.14 -26.82 4.30
CA LEU A 62 -8.93 -25.78 3.30
C LEU A 62 -9.03 -24.41 3.95
N LYS A 63 -7.95 -23.63 3.85
CA LYS A 63 -7.80 -22.32 4.48
C LYS A 63 -7.93 -21.17 3.49
N GLU A 64 -7.51 -21.40 2.26
CA GLU A 64 -7.51 -20.40 1.21
C GLU A 64 -8.06 -20.99 -0.07
N LEU A 65 -8.93 -20.26 -0.76
CA LEU A 65 -9.50 -20.68 -2.04
C LEU A 65 -9.35 -19.57 -3.07
N SER A 66 -8.72 -19.86 -4.21
CA SER A 66 -8.72 -18.94 -5.33
C SER A 66 -9.56 -19.44 -6.50
N LEU A 67 -10.57 -18.64 -6.86
CA LEU A 67 -11.44 -18.81 -8.02
C LEU A 67 -11.34 -17.59 -8.96
N PHE A 68 -10.21 -16.89 -8.92
CA PHE A 68 -9.98 -15.66 -9.69
C PHE A 68 -10.08 -15.89 -11.20
N ASP A 69 -10.42 -14.86 -11.96
CA ASP A 69 -10.63 -14.83 -13.42
C ASP A 69 -11.32 -16.08 -14.00
N ASN A 70 -12.46 -16.48 -13.43
CA ASN A 70 -13.29 -17.55 -14.00
C ASN A 70 -14.65 -17.02 -14.48
N PRO A 71 -15.16 -17.50 -15.63
CA PRO A 71 -16.44 -17.06 -16.21
C PRO A 71 -17.69 -17.61 -15.52
N MET A 72 -17.56 -18.16 -14.31
CA MET A 72 -18.71 -18.64 -13.52
C MET A 72 -19.71 -17.51 -13.28
N LYS A 73 -21.00 -17.85 -13.41
CA LYS A 73 -22.09 -16.89 -13.24
C LYS A 73 -22.76 -16.97 -11.87
N SER A 74 -22.68 -18.12 -11.20
CA SER A 74 -23.27 -18.31 -9.89
C SER A 74 -22.70 -19.52 -9.18
N PHE A 75 -22.86 -19.54 -7.86
CA PHE A 75 -22.64 -20.74 -7.06
C PHE A 75 -23.95 -21.47 -6.77
N GLN A 76 -23.83 -22.79 -6.63
CA GLN A 76 -24.89 -23.57 -6.03
C GLN A 76 -25.00 -23.25 -4.54
N ARG A 77 -26.22 -23.21 -4.00
CA ARG A 77 -26.47 -23.00 -2.58
C ARG A 77 -25.68 -24.02 -1.76
N ASN A 78 -25.05 -23.56 -0.68
CA ASN A 78 -24.27 -24.36 0.28
C ASN A 78 -22.95 -24.95 -0.24
N ILE A 79 -22.44 -24.51 -1.39
CA ILE A 79 -21.20 -25.06 -1.98
C ILE A 79 -19.98 -24.96 -1.06
N PHE A 80 -19.94 -23.95 -0.19
CA PHE A 80 -18.82 -23.72 0.73
C PHE A 80 -19.08 -24.25 2.15
N VAL A 81 -20.25 -24.84 2.43
CA VAL A 81 -20.57 -25.38 3.78
C VAL A 81 -19.53 -26.38 4.29
N PRO A 82 -18.90 -27.24 3.46
CA PRO A 82 -17.86 -28.15 3.94
C PRO A 82 -16.52 -27.48 4.33
N LEU A 83 -16.34 -26.19 4.03
CA LEU A 83 -15.07 -25.47 4.16
C LEU A 83 -14.93 -24.80 5.54
N ASP A 84 -14.92 -25.62 6.59
CA ASP A 84 -14.94 -25.14 7.98
C ASP A 84 -13.73 -24.26 8.33
N GLU A 85 -12.54 -24.52 7.76
CA GLU A 85 -11.33 -23.74 8.05
C GLU A 85 -11.08 -22.57 7.07
N LEU A 86 -11.99 -22.28 6.12
CA LEU A 86 -11.76 -21.26 5.09
C LEU A 86 -11.66 -19.86 5.71
N GLN A 87 -10.52 -19.21 5.49
CA GLN A 87 -10.17 -17.90 6.04
C GLN A 87 -9.98 -16.84 4.98
N VAL A 88 -9.40 -17.21 3.83
CA VAL A 88 -9.05 -16.29 2.74
C VAL A 88 -9.77 -16.69 1.47
N PHE A 89 -10.45 -15.74 0.84
CA PHE A 89 -11.18 -15.99 -0.39
C PHE A 89 -10.84 -15.00 -1.51
N TYR A 90 -10.41 -15.53 -2.66
CA TYR A 90 -10.13 -14.77 -3.86
C TYR A 90 -11.20 -15.04 -4.92
N ILE A 91 -11.96 -14.02 -5.30
CA ILE A 91 -13.24 -14.22 -6.02
C ILE A 91 -13.67 -12.97 -6.81
N SER A 92 -14.41 -13.12 -7.91
CA SER A 92 -15.00 -11.98 -8.61
C SER A 92 -16.16 -11.37 -7.83
N HIS A 93 -16.28 -10.05 -7.88
CA HIS A 93 -17.37 -9.32 -7.24
C HIS A 93 -18.75 -9.72 -7.79
N ASP A 94 -18.85 -9.93 -9.10
CA ASP A 94 -20.11 -10.37 -9.73
C ASP A 94 -20.56 -11.73 -9.20
N LEU A 95 -19.60 -12.65 -9.03
CA LEU A 95 -19.87 -13.98 -8.51
C LEU A 95 -20.27 -13.93 -7.03
N LEU A 96 -19.59 -13.11 -6.21
CA LEU A 96 -20.00 -12.82 -4.83
C LEU A 96 -21.46 -12.35 -4.74
N SER A 97 -21.84 -11.43 -5.65
CA SER A 97 -23.16 -10.81 -5.69
C SER A 97 -24.29 -11.77 -6.08
N THR A 98 -23.96 -12.87 -6.76
CA THR A 98 -24.95 -13.89 -7.16
C THR A 98 -25.31 -14.87 -6.06
N TYR A 99 -24.46 -15.00 -5.03
CA TYR A 99 -24.71 -15.90 -3.92
C TYR A 99 -25.64 -15.21 -2.90
N PRO A 100 -26.65 -15.93 -2.35
CA PRO A 100 -27.60 -15.31 -1.43
C PRO A 100 -26.90 -14.64 -0.23
N ARG A 101 -27.20 -13.37 0.02
CA ARG A 101 -26.58 -12.56 1.08
C ARG A 101 -26.59 -13.26 2.43
N GLU A 102 -27.75 -13.76 2.86
CA GLU A 102 -27.94 -14.49 4.12
C GLU A 102 -26.97 -15.68 4.26
N SER A 103 -26.66 -16.36 3.15
CA SER A 103 -25.78 -17.52 3.16
C SER A 103 -24.31 -17.18 3.39
N TRP A 104 -23.89 -15.92 3.24
CA TRP A 104 -22.54 -15.50 3.63
C TRP A 104 -22.36 -15.40 5.15
N SER A 105 -23.46 -15.29 5.90
CA SER A 105 -23.40 -15.18 7.37
C SER A 105 -22.98 -16.49 8.04
N ASP A 106 -23.13 -17.62 7.36
CA ASP A 106 -22.73 -18.95 7.83
C ASP A 106 -21.20 -19.13 7.82
N PHE A 107 -20.45 -18.34 7.04
CA PHE A 107 -18.99 -18.45 6.93
C PHE A 107 -18.28 -17.61 7.98
N LEU A 108 -18.38 -18.05 9.23
CA LEU A 108 -17.82 -17.34 10.38
C LEU A 108 -16.29 -17.25 10.35
N ASN A 109 -15.59 -18.10 9.61
CA ASN A 109 -14.12 -18.12 9.61
C ASN A 109 -13.47 -17.25 8.52
N ILE A 110 -14.25 -16.70 7.57
CA ILE A 110 -13.72 -15.81 6.56
C ILE A 110 -13.28 -14.49 7.21
N THR A 111 -11.98 -14.25 7.16
CA THR A 111 -11.34 -13.04 7.73
C THR A 111 -10.77 -12.13 6.66
N LYS A 112 -10.47 -12.66 5.48
CA LYS A 112 -9.89 -11.91 4.37
C LYS A 112 -10.60 -12.22 3.05
N VAL A 113 -11.00 -11.17 2.34
CA VAL A 113 -11.57 -11.28 0.99
C VAL A 113 -10.78 -10.41 0.03
N LEU A 114 -10.44 -10.98 -1.12
CA LEU A 114 -9.89 -10.26 -2.26
C LEU A 114 -10.88 -10.38 -3.41
N SER A 115 -11.58 -9.29 -3.70
CA SER A 115 -12.58 -9.23 -4.77
C SER A 115 -12.17 -8.35 -5.93
N TYR A 116 -12.26 -8.87 -7.15
CA TYR A 116 -11.94 -8.13 -8.37
C TYR A 116 -13.19 -7.87 -9.21
N GLY A 117 -13.06 -7.01 -10.22
CA GLY A 117 -14.17 -6.66 -11.11
C GLY A 117 -15.11 -5.62 -10.54
N GLY A 118 -15.31 -5.60 -9.21
CA GLY A 118 -15.95 -4.53 -8.44
C GLY A 118 -17.41 -4.23 -8.80
N PRO A 119 -18.19 -3.62 -7.90
CA PRO A 119 -19.52 -3.16 -8.25
C PRO A 119 -19.44 -1.97 -9.20
N SER A 120 -20.32 -1.96 -10.19
CA SER A 120 -20.58 -0.79 -11.06
C SER A 120 -21.61 0.17 -10.49
N ASN A 121 -22.26 -0.21 -9.38
CA ASN A 121 -23.26 0.58 -8.68
C ASN A 121 -22.81 0.89 -7.24
N GLY A 122 -23.61 1.68 -6.51
CA GLY A 122 -23.27 2.12 -5.16
C GLY A 122 -23.43 1.07 -4.04
N SER A 123 -23.80 -0.19 -4.34
CA SER A 123 -24.13 -1.22 -3.34
C SER A 123 -22.90 -2.02 -2.85
N PHE A 124 -21.73 -1.38 -2.83
CA PHE A 124 -20.45 -2.05 -2.56
C PHE A 124 -20.43 -2.82 -1.23
N ALA A 125 -21.00 -2.25 -0.18
CA ALA A 125 -20.88 -2.77 1.18
C ALA A 125 -21.86 -3.90 1.53
N ASP A 126 -22.95 -4.06 0.79
CA ASP A 126 -24.09 -4.86 1.24
C ASP A 126 -23.74 -6.35 1.40
N ILE A 127 -22.91 -6.89 0.51
CA ILE A 127 -22.48 -8.30 0.55
C ILE A 127 -21.49 -8.57 1.69
N PHE A 128 -20.64 -7.60 2.02
CA PHE A 128 -19.62 -7.75 3.06
C PHE A 128 -20.17 -7.51 4.47
N SER A 129 -21.28 -6.78 4.58
CA SER A 129 -21.93 -6.47 5.87
C SER A 129 -22.39 -7.68 6.68
N VAL A 130 -22.60 -8.82 6.03
CA VAL A 130 -23.01 -10.08 6.66
C VAL A 130 -21.83 -10.97 7.04
N MET A 131 -20.61 -10.62 6.62
CA MET A 131 -19.39 -11.33 6.96
C MET A 131 -18.85 -10.81 8.29
N ASN A 132 -19.41 -11.31 9.40
CA ASN A 132 -19.20 -10.75 10.74
C ASN A 132 -17.76 -10.80 11.26
N ASN A 133 -16.88 -11.60 10.65
CA ASN A 133 -15.48 -11.73 11.04
C ASN A 133 -14.49 -11.18 10.00
N LEU A 134 -15.00 -10.50 8.96
CA LEU A 134 -14.17 -9.89 7.93
C LEU A 134 -13.32 -8.77 8.51
N LYS A 135 -12.00 -8.93 8.42
CA LYS A 135 -10.99 -7.98 8.93
C LYS A 135 -10.21 -7.31 7.81
N TYR A 136 -10.02 -8.01 6.68
CA TYR A 136 -9.19 -7.54 5.57
C TYR A 136 -9.99 -7.62 4.27
N LEU A 137 -10.18 -6.48 3.61
CA LEU A 137 -10.88 -6.41 2.33
C LEU A 137 -9.99 -5.74 1.30
N HIS A 138 -9.64 -6.47 0.24
CA HIS A 138 -9.09 -5.89 -0.98
C HIS A 138 -10.20 -5.94 -2.03
N SER A 139 -10.53 -4.79 -2.63
CA SER A 139 -11.61 -4.75 -3.59
C SER A 139 -11.34 -3.79 -4.74
N ASP A 140 -11.56 -4.27 -5.95
CA ASP A 140 -11.71 -3.39 -7.10
C ASP A 140 -13.05 -2.64 -7.04
N ILE A 141 -13.07 -1.41 -7.54
CA ILE A 141 -14.28 -0.61 -7.75
C ILE A 141 -14.33 -0.12 -9.20
N GLN A 142 -15.53 -0.18 -9.78
CA GLN A 142 -15.81 0.44 -11.08
C GLN A 142 -16.43 1.83 -10.94
N ILE A 143 -16.90 2.17 -9.74
CA ILE A 143 -17.43 3.49 -9.43
C ILE A 143 -16.31 4.54 -9.34
N HIS A 144 -16.63 5.75 -9.78
CA HIS A 144 -15.70 6.89 -9.76
C HIS A 144 -15.87 7.80 -8.55
N VAL A 145 -16.94 7.63 -7.77
CA VAL A 145 -17.26 8.46 -6.61
C VAL A 145 -17.63 7.54 -5.45
N LEU A 146 -16.87 7.60 -4.36
CA LEU A 146 -17.30 7.04 -3.08
C LEU A 146 -18.20 8.06 -2.41
N ARG A 147 -19.45 7.67 -2.18
CA ARG A 147 -20.45 8.50 -1.51
C ARG A 147 -20.45 8.22 -0.01
N ASN A 148 -21.03 9.14 0.76
CA ASN A 148 -21.18 8.93 2.20
C ASN A 148 -21.91 7.61 2.55
N CYS A 149 -22.82 7.17 1.68
CA CYS A 149 -23.57 5.92 1.84
C CYS A 149 -22.85 4.65 1.41
N THR A 150 -21.70 4.74 0.72
CA THR A 150 -21.02 3.59 0.12
C THR A 150 -20.65 2.52 1.13
N PHE A 151 -20.32 2.90 2.37
CA PHE A 151 -19.91 1.99 3.44
C PHE A 151 -20.94 1.81 4.56
N HIS A 152 -22.16 2.35 4.45
CA HIS A 152 -23.15 2.30 5.52
C HIS A 152 -23.44 0.88 6.05
N ALA A 153 -23.38 -0.13 5.17
CA ALA A 153 -23.65 -1.51 5.55
C ALA A 153 -22.52 -2.13 6.42
N PHE A 154 -21.31 -1.57 6.44
CA PHE A 154 -20.18 -2.11 7.24
C PHE A 154 -20.27 -1.84 8.74
N GLY A 155 -21.30 -1.14 9.25
CA GLY A 155 -21.32 -0.61 10.61
C GLY A 155 -21.11 -1.61 11.76
N LYS A 156 -21.26 -2.92 11.53
CA LYS A 156 -20.96 -3.98 12.53
C LYS A 156 -19.74 -4.84 12.18
N THR A 157 -19.17 -4.68 11.00
CA THR A 157 -18.05 -5.48 10.52
C THR A 157 -16.76 -4.97 11.16
N PRO A 158 -15.93 -5.83 11.79
CA PRO A 158 -14.68 -5.44 12.44
C PRO A 158 -13.55 -5.26 11.41
N LEU A 159 -13.83 -4.52 10.34
CA LEU A 159 -12.91 -4.30 9.23
C LEU A 159 -11.73 -3.44 9.70
N LYS A 160 -10.52 -4.00 9.64
CA LYS A 160 -9.27 -3.34 10.03
C LYS A 160 -8.51 -2.79 8.84
N TYR A 161 -8.51 -3.51 7.72
CA TYR A 161 -7.81 -3.15 6.51
C TYR A 161 -8.77 -3.06 5.34
N LEU A 162 -8.69 -1.95 4.59
CA LEU A 162 -9.46 -1.72 3.39
C LEU A 162 -8.54 -1.22 2.27
N GLU A 163 -8.45 -2.02 1.22
CA GLU A 163 -7.84 -1.61 -0.05
C GLU A 163 -8.90 -1.45 -1.13
N ILE A 164 -8.95 -0.26 -1.74
CA ILE A 164 -9.91 0.09 -2.79
C ILE A 164 -9.14 0.47 -4.05
N LYS A 165 -9.13 -0.43 -5.02
CA LYS A 165 -8.45 -0.22 -6.30
C LYS A 165 -9.46 0.17 -7.38
N GLY A 166 -9.18 1.22 -8.13
CA GLY A 166 -10.05 1.60 -9.24
C GLY A 166 -9.77 2.98 -9.80
N LYS A 167 -10.62 3.43 -10.70
CA LYS A 167 -10.51 4.76 -11.32
C LYS A 167 -11.24 5.82 -10.48
N LEU A 168 -10.88 5.90 -9.20
CA LEU A 168 -11.57 6.76 -8.25
C LEU A 168 -11.24 8.23 -8.50
N MET A 169 -12.27 9.08 -8.62
CA MET A 169 -12.13 10.52 -8.88
C MET A 169 -12.44 11.39 -7.65
N THR A 170 -13.43 10.98 -6.86
CA THR A 170 -13.93 11.78 -5.72
C THR A 170 -14.29 10.87 -4.55
N ILE A 171 -14.02 11.34 -3.33
CA ILE A 171 -14.49 10.75 -2.08
C ILE A 171 -15.28 11.83 -1.35
N GLU A 172 -16.55 11.57 -1.04
CA GLU A 172 -17.39 12.51 -0.30
C GLU A 172 -16.98 12.57 1.18
N LYS A 173 -17.28 13.69 1.84
CA LYS A 173 -17.11 13.83 3.29
C LYS A 173 -17.81 12.70 4.04
N ASP A 174 -17.21 12.26 5.16
CA ASP A 174 -17.78 11.28 6.08
C ASP A 174 -18.00 9.87 5.48
N THR A 175 -17.50 9.60 4.27
CA THR A 175 -17.59 8.30 3.59
C THR A 175 -17.11 7.13 4.44
N PHE A 176 -16.02 7.30 5.19
CA PHE A 176 -15.46 6.23 6.01
C PHE A 176 -16.02 6.19 7.45
N SER A 177 -16.99 7.05 7.80
CA SER A 177 -17.58 7.08 9.15
C SER A 177 -18.11 5.74 9.66
N PRO A 178 -18.75 4.89 8.83
CA PRO A 178 -19.22 3.58 9.28
C PRO A 178 -18.09 2.60 9.65
N LEU A 179 -16.85 2.85 9.20
CA LEU A 179 -15.71 1.94 9.37
C LEU A 179 -15.03 2.19 10.73
N GLY A 180 -15.72 1.84 11.81
CA GLY A 180 -15.30 2.12 13.19
C GLY A 180 -13.97 1.48 13.61
N CYS A 181 -13.63 0.31 13.04
CA CYS A 181 -12.45 -0.49 13.41
C CYS A 181 -11.27 -0.35 12.44
N LEU A 182 -11.40 0.50 11.41
CA LEU A 182 -10.39 0.60 10.37
C LEU A 182 -9.11 1.24 10.93
N SER A 183 -7.98 0.58 10.70
CA SER A 183 -6.64 1.07 11.03
C SER A 183 -5.73 1.19 9.80
N SER A 184 -6.07 0.55 8.69
CA SER A 184 -5.30 0.63 7.44
C SER A 184 -6.20 0.94 6.25
N LEU A 185 -5.91 2.03 5.54
CA LEU A 185 -6.62 2.43 4.32
C LEU A 185 -5.63 2.58 3.16
N VAL A 186 -5.86 1.81 2.10
CA VAL A 186 -5.01 1.77 0.90
C VAL A 186 -5.87 2.06 -0.32
N ILE A 187 -5.55 3.12 -1.06
CA ILE A 187 -6.16 3.42 -2.36
C ILE A 187 -5.03 3.46 -3.39
N PRO A 188 -4.71 2.32 -4.02
CA PRO A 188 -3.63 2.25 -4.96
C PRO A 188 -4.00 2.94 -6.27
N ASN A 189 -3.02 3.58 -6.90
CA ASN A 189 -3.13 4.24 -8.20
C ASN A 189 -4.22 5.33 -8.23
N ALA A 190 -4.18 6.23 -7.26
CA ALA A 190 -5.15 7.30 -7.07
C ALA A 190 -4.95 8.49 -8.05
N ARG A 191 -4.47 8.23 -9.28
CA ARG A 191 -4.11 9.28 -10.27
C ARG A 191 -5.25 10.19 -10.71
N PHE A 192 -6.48 9.73 -10.54
CA PHE A 192 -7.67 10.52 -10.86
C PHE A 192 -8.25 11.22 -9.62
N LEU A 193 -7.81 10.83 -8.43
CA LEU A 193 -8.29 11.35 -7.17
C LEU A 193 -7.62 12.70 -6.90
N LYS A 194 -8.44 13.71 -6.59
CA LYS A 194 -7.93 14.95 -6.03
C LYS A 194 -7.78 14.78 -4.53
N LEU A 195 -6.55 14.72 -4.02
CA LEU A 195 -6.29 14.52 -2.59
C LEU A 195 -6.96 15.60 -1.73
N SER A 196 -6.99 16.86 -2.21
CA SER A 196 -7.69 17.98 -1.55
C SER A 196 -9.17 17.68 -1.26
N ASN A 197 -9.82 16.91 -2.14
CA ASN A 197 -11.22 16.53 -1.99
C ASN A 197 -11.41 15.30 -1.09
N THR A 198 -10.32 14.59 -0.79
CA THR A 198 -10.32 13.38 0.05
C THR A 198 -10.18 13.72 1.53
N LEU A 199 -9.50 14.81 1.87
CA LEU A 199 -9.25 15.20 3.28
C LEU A 199 -10.51 15.27 4.14
N PRO A 200 -11.64 15.85 3.68
CA PRO A 200 -12.84 15.88 4.50
C PRO A 200 -13.36 14.48 4.85
N ALA A 201 -13.04 13.47 4.04
CA ALA A 201 -13.38 12.08 4.32
C ALA A 201 -12.43 11.44 5.35
N LEU A 202 -11.21 11.95 5.51
CA LEU A 202 -10.20 11.43 6.44
C LEU A 202 -10.31 12.00 7.86
N HIS A 203 -10.99 13.14 8.03
CA HIS A 203 -11.23 13.75 9.35
C HIS A 203 -11.88 12.78 10.36
N VAL A 204 -12.63 11.79 9.89
CA VAL A 204 -13.23 10.76 10.76
C VAL A 204 -12.20 9.88 11.47
N PHE A 205 -10.98 9.82 10.97
CA PHE A 205 -9.86 9.10 11.58
C PHE A 205 -9.09 9.97 12.57
N GLU A 206 -9.41 11.27 12.69
CA GLU A 206 -8.81 12.13 13.69
C GLU A 206 -9.15 11.60 15.09
N ASN A 207 -8.12 11.30 15.89
CA ASN A 207 -8.19 10.62 17.19
C ASN A 207 -8.44 9.10 17.16
N ARG A 208 -8.31 8.43 16.00
CA ARG A 208 -8.29 6.95 15.92
C ARG A 208 -6.86 6.47 15.72
N GLN A 209 -6.50 5.30 16.24
CA GLN A 209 -5.22 4.68 15.90
C GLN A 209 -5.28 4.24 14.43
N MET A 210 -4.41 4.81 13.59
CA MET A 210 -4.27 4.43 12.19
C MET A 210 -2.85 3.91 12.00
N ASP A 211 -2.74 2.66 11.57
CA ASP A 211 -1.44 2.04 11.32
C ASP A 211 -0.90 2.53 9.97
N GLU A 212 -1.79 2.62 8.96
CA GLU A 212 -1.38 2.79 7.57
C GLU A 212 -2.36 3.64 6.76
N LEU A 213 -1.82 4.60 6.03
CA LEU A 213 -2.55 5.38 5.06
C LEU A 213 -1.75 5.49 3.76
N LYS A 214 -2.25 4.85 2.69
CA LYS A 214 -1.56 4.82 1.40
C LYS A 214 -2.44 5.34 0.27
N PHE A 215 -1.99 6.42 -0.35
CA PHE A 215 -2.55 6.99 -1.57
C PHE A 215 -1.40 7.22 -2.57
N ASN A 216 -1.01 6.19 -3.32
CA ASN A 216 0.06 6.34 -4.30
C ASN A 216 -0.47 6.76 -5.68
N ASN A 217 0.42 7.37 -6.48
CA ASN A 217 0.14 7.87 -7.83
C ASN A 217 -0.87 9.00 -7.89
N ASN A 218 -0.95 9.89 -6.89
CA ASN A 218 -1.84 11.06 -6.95
C ASN A 218 -1.19 12.20 -7.76
N PHE A 219 -1.44 12.22 -9.07
CA PHE A 219 -0.78 13.15 -10.00
C PHE A 219 -1.13 14.65 -9.80
N ARG A 220 -2.08 15.03 -8.93
CA ARG A 220 -2.42 16.46 -8.70
C ARG A 220 -2.80 16.73 -7.25
N VAL A 221 -1.83 17.16 -6.46
CA VAL A 221 -2.08 17.79 -5.16
C VAL A 221 -1.87 19.29 -5.33
N HIS A 222 -2.97 20.05 -5.41
CA HIS A 222 -2.89 21.51 -5.25
C HIS A 222 -2.85 21.79 -3.75
N VAL A 223 -1.77 22.42 -3.31
CA VAL A 223 -1.45 22.83 -1.93
C VAL A 223 -2.70 23.30 -1.17
N ILE A 224 -2.96 22.68 -0.01
CA ILE A 224 -3.63 23.23 1.18
C ILE A 224 -3.27 22.29 2.34
N GLU A 225 -2.93 22.85 3.51
CA GLU A 225 -2.82 22.26 4.86
C GLU A 225 -3.47 20.86 4.98
N LEU A 226 -2.71 19.83 4.62
CA LEU A 226 -3.17 18.45 4.67
C LEU A 226 -3.14 18.03 6.15
N LEU A 227 -4.30 17.99 6.80
CA LEU A 227 -4.42 17.44 8.15
C LEU A 227 -4.65 15.94 8.05
N PHE A 228 -3.57 15.17 8.02
CA PHE A 228 -3.63 13.73 8.22
C PHE A 228 -3.89 13.43 9.71
N PRO A 229 -4.52 12.29 10.03
CA PRO A 229 -4.65 11.83 11.41
C PRO A 229 -3.29 11.81 12.13
N SER A 230 -3.24 12.40 13.33
CA SER A 230 -1.99 12.64 14.09
C SER A 230 -1.30 11.37 14.61
N THR A 231 -2.03 10.25 14.60
CA THR A 231 -1.68 8.92 15.11
C THR A 231 -1.16 7.98 14.02
N ILE A 232 -1.01 8.45 12.77
CA ILE A 232 -0.58 7.59 11.66
C ILE A 232 0.88 7.18 11.82
N GLU A 233 1.14 5.87 11.71
CA GLU A 233 2.49 5.30 11.73
C GLU A 233 3.14 5.21 10.33
N ILE A 234 2.37 4.82 9.31
CA ILE A 234 2.87 4.66 7.93
C ILE A 234 2.06 5.55 6.98
N LEU A 235 2.75 6.47 6.31
CA LEU A 235 2.17 7.33 5.27
C LEU A 235 2.85 7.09 3.92
N ASN A 236 2.11 6.60 2.93
CA ASN A 236 2.58 6.53 1.55
C ASN A 236 1.78 7.48 0.68
N ILE A 237 2.44 8.54 0.21
CA ILE A 237 1.91 9.51 -0.75
C ILE A 237 2.87 9.61 -1.94
N SER A 238 3.45 8.49 -2.36
CA SER A 238 4.36 8.40 -3.50
C SER A 238 3.67 8.77 -4.83
N CYS A 239 4.48 9.15 -5.81
CA CYS A 239 4.09 9.54 -7.16
C CYS A 239 3.13 10.75 -7.15
N ILE A 240 3.42 11.76 -6.33
CA ILE A 240 2.65 13.01 -6.30
C ILE A 240 3.33 14.11 -7.12
N GLN A 241 2.53 14.87 -7.88
CA GLN A 241 2.97 16.15 -8.41
C GLN A 241 2.32 17.25 -7.58
N ILE A 242 3.13 17.92 -6.75
CA ILE A 242 2.67 19.07 -6.00
C ILE A 242 2.83 20.30 -6.90
N VAL A 243 1.70 20.90 -7.27
CA VAL A 243 1.67 22.11 -8.11
C VAL A 243 1.45 23.31 -7.21
N GLY A 244 2.50 24.13 -7.04
CA GLY A 244 2.56 25.20 -6.05
C GLY A 244 3.42 24.77 -4.86
N ASN A 245 4.27 25.68 -4.38
CA ASN A 245 5.43 25.45 -3.53
C ASN A 245 5.24 24.46 -2.35
N SER A 246 6.28 23.64 -2.17
CA SER A 246 6.66 22.75 -1.05
C SER A 246 5.60 21.81 -0.44
N ILE A 247 6.04 20.61 -0.04
CA ILE A 247 5.45 19.99 1.17
C ILE A 247 5.81 20.95 2.30
N ASN A 248 4.93 21.89 2.60
CA ASN A 248 5.16 22.82 3.68
C ASN A 248 5.00 22.10 5.03
N SER A 249 5.76 22.56 6.02
CA SER A 249 5.73 22.10 7.41
C SER A 249 4.34 21.80 7.99
N PRO A 250 3.26 22.56 7.70
CA PRO A 250 1.92 22.26 8.22
C PRO A 250 1.35 20.89 7.83
N THR A 251 1.79 20.29 6.72
CA THR A 251 1.25 19.02 6.20
C THR A 251 1.58 17.81 7.08
N LEU A 252 2.78 17.79 7.68
CA LEU A 252 3.21 16.71 8.58
C LEU A 252 3.23 17.17 10.04
N LYS A 253 3.01 18.46 10.29
CA LYS A 253 2.98 19.03 11.63
C LYS A 253 1.85 18.42 12.45
N GLY A 254 2.24 17.73 13.51
CA GLY A 254 1.31 17.12 14.46
C GLY A 254 1.16 15.60 14.31
N ILE A 255 1.74 14.98 13.28
CA ILE A 255 1.79 13.52 13.14
C ILE A 255 2.99 13.00 13.93
N LYS A 256 2.80 12.77 15.23
CA LYS A 256 3.91 12.44 16.14
C LYS A 256 4.34 10.98 16.08
N ASP A 257 3.45 10.11 15.60
CA ASP A 257 3.68 8.67 15.58
C ASP A 257 4.24 8.18 14.23
N LEU A 258 4.43 9.07 13.26
CA LEU A 258 4.88 8.73 11.91
C LEU A 258 6.28 8.09 11.92
N GLN A 259 6.36 6.81 11.57
CA GLN A 259 7.60 6.04 11.49
C GLN A 259 8.11 5.92 10.05
N GLU A 260 7.21 5.74 9.09
CA GLU A 260 7.56 5.54 7.68
C GLU A 260 6.87 6.55 6.78
N LEU A 261 7.65 7.22 5.93
CA LEU A 261 7.16 8.17 4.94
C LEU A 261 7.70 7.83 3.56
N ASP A 262 6.80 7.53 2.63
CA ASP A 262 7.14 7.28 1.22
C ASP A 262 6.66 8.41 0.31
N LEU A 263 7.63 9.10 -0.29
CA LEU A 263 7.49 10.20 -1.23
C LEU A 263 8.10 9.87 -2.60
N ALA A 264 8.42 8.61 -2.90
CA ALA A 264 9.10 8.24 -4.14
C ALA A 264 8.37 8.75 -5.39
N TYR A 265 9.10 9.03 -6.48
CA TYR A 265 8.59 9.53 -7.77
C TYR A 265 7.78 10.84 -7.70
N SER A 266 7.90 11.58 -6.62
CA SER A 266 7.19 12.85 -6.49
C SER A 266 7.98 13.98 -7.14
N LEU A 267 7.24 14.91 -7.75
CA LEU A 267 7.80 16.13 -8.34
C LEU A 267 7.50 17.30 -7.41
N LEU A 268 8.48 17.69 -6.61
CA LEU A 268 8.45 18.90 -5.78
C LEU A 268 9.31 19.97 -6.44
N PHE A 269 8.70 21.11 -6.77
CA PHE A 269 9.36 22.16 -7.54
C PHE A 269 10.26 23.06 -6.68
N ASP A 270 10.05 23.08 -5.37
CA ASP A 270 10.81 23.89 -4.40
C ASP A 270 10.43 23.41 -2.99
N CYS A 271 11.34 22.78 -2.23
CA CYS A 271 11.17 22.60 -0.78
C CYS A 271 12.12 23.52 -0.05
N ASN A 272 11.95 24.80 -0.32
CA ASN A 272 12.57 25.84 0.46
C ASN A 272 11.73 26.00 1.74
N TYR A 273 12.34 25.64 2.87
CA TYR A 273 11.96 25.93 4.25
C TYR A 273 10.90 25.01 4.90
N ASP A 274 11.31 24.49 6.07
CA ASP A 274 10.54 23.83 7.14
C ASP A 274 10.02 22.39 6.92
N LEU A 275 10.78 21.43 7.45
CA LEU A 275 10.45 20.00 7.52
C LEU A 275 9.90 19.57 8.90
N TYR A 276 9.34 20.50 9.67
CA TYR A 276 8.72 20.18 10.97
C TYR A 276 7.72 19.03 10.82
N GLY A 277 7.90 17.98 11.61
CA GLY A 277 7.14 16.73 11.51
C GLY A 277 8.00 15.51 11.12
N LEU A 278 9.11 15.69 10.40
CA LEU A 278 10.01 14.59 10.04
C LEU A 278 10.86 14.06 11.20
N GLN A 279 10.90 14.76 12.33
CA GLN A 279 11.65 14.38 13.53
C GLN A 279 11.30 12.99 14.09
N TYR A 280 10.10 12.49 13.79
CA TYR A 280 9.62 11.18 14.24
C TYR A 280 9.88 10.06 13.21
N VAL A 281 10.20 10.43 11.96
CA VAL A 281 10.32 9.50 10.84
C VAL A 281 11.64 8.74 10.93
N LYS A 282 11.55 7.41 10.84
CA LYS A 282 12.69 6.50 10.81
C LYS A 282 13.04 6.05 9.41
N VAL A 283 12.04 5.81 8.57
CA VAL A 283 12.23 5.37 7.17
C VAL A 283 11.68 6.45 6.25
N LEU A 284 12.56 7.03 5.44
CA LEU A 284 12.18 8.00 4.41
C LEU A 284 12.54 7.47 3.03
N ASN A 285 11.54 7.34 2.16
CA ASN A 285 11.75 7.00 0.76
C ASN A 285 11.55 8.23 -0.12
N VAL A 286 12.62 8.67 -0.76
CA VAL A 286 12.67 9.76 -1.74
C VAL A 286 13.32 9.28 -3.04
N SER A 287 13.04 8.05 -3.45
CA SER A 287 13.52 7.50 -4.73
C SER A 287 12.89 8.22 -5.93
N HIS A 288 13.62 8.36 -7.03
CA HIS A 288 13.19 9.04 -8.27
C HIS A 288 12.67 10.48 -8.06
N PHE A 289 13.14 11.12 -7.01
CA PHE A 289 12.75 12.45 -6.62
C PHE A 289 13.60 13.46 -7.37
N LYS A 290 12.95 14.33 -8.14
CA LYS A 290 13.64 15.40 -8.88
C LYS A 290 13.72 16.64 -8.02
N CYS A 291 14.61 16.66 -7.04
CA CYS A 291 14.82 17.90 -6.31
C CYS A 291 16.21 18.00 -5.67
N SER A 292 16.73 19.22 -5.63
CA SER A 292 17.91 19.67 -4.90
C SER A 292 17.70 19.70 -3.37
N LEU A 293 16.89 18.77 -2.84
CA LEU A 293 16.05 18.95 -1.65
C LEU A 293 16.76 18.76 -0.31
N LEU A 294 17.85 18.00 -0.25
CA LEU A 294 18.58 17.79 1.01
C LEU A 294 19.62 18.89 1.19
N ASN A 295 19.13 20.11 1.42
CA ASN A 295 19.99 21.23 1.77
C ASN A 295 20.46 21.12 3.24
N HIS A 296 21.45 21.93 3.63
CA HIS A 296 21.95 22.05 4.99
C HIS A 296 20.87 22.21 6.08
N GLN A 297 19.70 22.76 5.76
CA GLN A 297 18.63 22.92 6.76
C GLN A 297 17.92 21.60 7.08
N PHE A 298 17.79 20.68 6.11
CA PHE A 298 17.38 19.28 6.39
C PHE A 298 18.34 18.64 7.41
N LEU A 299 19.62 19.00 7.31
CA LEU A 299 20.74 18.44 8.07
C LEU A 299 20.85 18.95 9.51
N GLN A 300 20.24 20.10 9.82
CA GLN A 300 20.22 20.72 11.15
C GLN A 300 18.97 20.41 11.97
N SER A 301 17.95 19.81 11.36
CA SER A 301 16.71 19.44 12.05
C SER A 301 16.88 18.16 12.88
N ASP A 302 16.21 18.04 14.02
CA ASP A 302 16.21 16.88 14.96
C ASP A 302 15.65 15.58 14.34
N VAL A 303 16.18 15.16 13.20
CA VAL A 303 15.65 14.08 12.37
C VAL A 303 16.32 12.76 12.75
N ASN A 304 15.56 11.86 13.37
CA ASN A 304 16.05 10.55 13.83
C ASN A 304 15.81 9.45 12.77
N LEU A 305 16.33 9.65 11.56
CA LEU A 305 16.21 8.66 10.48
C LEU A 305 17.13 7.44 10.71
N GLU A 306 16.58 6.25 10.51
CA GLU A 306 17.30 4.97 10.52
C GLU A 306 17.63 4.52 9.07
N GLN A 307 16.73 4.83 8.13
CA GLN A 307 16.87 4.43 6.72
C GLN A 307 16.44 5.55 5.77
N LEU A 308 17.28 5.85 4.78
CA LEU A 308 17.00 6.78 3.70
C LEU A 308 17.14 6.06 2.34
N ILE A 309 16.05 5.99 1.57
CA ILE A 309 15.98 5.31 0.27
C ILE A 309 15.94 6.36 -0.83
N MET A 310 16.92 6.33 -1.75
CA MET A 310 17.12 7.40 -2.75
C MET A 310 17.43 6.88 -4.15
N GLN A 311 16.90 5.71 -4.50
CA GLN A 311 17.17 5.09 -5.80
C GLN A 311 16.82 6.06 -6.95
N SER A 312 17.76 6.27 -7.88
CA SER A 312 17.62 7.17 -9.02
C SER A 312 17.21 8.60 -8.67
N SER A 313 17.62 9.06 -7.50
CA SER A 313 17.55 10.46 -7.07
C SER A 313 18.96 11.06 -7.01
N SER A 314 19.04 12.38 -7.10
CA SER A 314 20.26 13.13 -6.83
C SER A 314 20.01 14.10 -5.69
N LEU A 315 20.90 14.11 -4.70
CA LEU A 315 20.93 15.11 -3.65
C LEU A 315 21.75 16.31 -4.11
N SER A 316 21.28 17.52 -3.81
CA SER A 316 22.12 18.71 -3.90
C SER A 316 22.43 19.19 -2.49
N ILE A 317 23.71 19.26 -2.16
CA ILE A 317 24.23 19.82 -0.92
C ILE A 317 24.74 21.22 -1.21
N GLU A 318 24.22 22.19 -0.47
CA GLU A 318 24.77 23.54 -0.39
C GLU A 318 25.62 23.67 0.87
N LEU A 319 26.91 23.92 0.69
CA LEU A 319 27.84 24.26 1.76
C LEU A 319 28.12 25.76 1.70
N TYR A 320 28.21 26.41 2.86
CA TYR A 320 28.56 27.82 2.97
C TYR A 320 29.91 27.92 3.69
N ASP A 321 30.85 28.65 3.11
CA ASP A 321 32.10 29.04 3.78
C ASP A 321 31.82 30.16 4.81
N ASP A 322 32.78 30.44 5.69
CA ASP A 322 32.77 31.49 6.70
C ASP A 322 32.43 32.88 6.10
N ASP A 323 32.76 33.10 4.82
CA ASP A 323 32.42 34.32 4.05
C ASP A 323 31.01 34.29 3.40
N GLN A 324 30.17 33.30 3.73
CA GLN A 324 28.84 33.03 3.13
C GLN A 324 28.84 32.74 1.62
N SER A 325 29.97 32.30 1.08
CA SER A 325 30.03 31.81 -0.30
C SER A 325 29.39 30.42 -0.40
N ALA A 326 28.35 30.27 -1.23
CA ALA A 326 27.65 29.00 -1.41
C ALA A 326 28.34 28.10 -2.45
N PHE A 327 28.67 26.88 -2.05
CA PHE A 327 29.20 25.81 -2.88
C PHE A 327 28.16 24.72 -3.07
N HIS A 328 27.85 24.40 -4.33
CA HIS A 328 26.87 23.36 -4.68
C HIS A 328 27.57 22.06 -5.07
N TYR A 329 27.22 20.98 -4.37
CA TYR A 329 27.65 19.62 -4.67
C TYR A 329 26.43 18.76 -4.98
N GLY A 330 26.45 17.98 -6.05
CA GLY A 330 25.46 16.93 -6.30
C GLY A 330 25.97 15.58 -5.80
N LEU A 331 25.16 14.76 -5.14
CA LEU A 331 25.43 13.35 -4.84
C LEU A 331 24.37 12.50 -5.51
N THR A 332 24.80 11.56 -6.34
CA THR A 332 23.89 10.59 -6.99
C THR A 332 23.67 9.36 -6.12
N ASP A 333 22.62 8.60 -6.45
CA ASP A 333 22.34 7.26 -5.93
C ASP A 333 23.44 6.21 -6.23
N ARG A 334 24.45 6.56 -7.04
CA ARG A 334 25.63 5.76 -7.35
C ARG A 334 26.89 6.20 -6.60
N GLY A 335 26.78 7.24 -5.78
CA GLY A 335 27.92 7.83 -5.07
C GLY A 335 28.73 8.84 -5.90
N ASP A 336 28.33 9.12 -7.16
CA ASP A 336 29.00 10.11 -7.99
C ASP A 336 28.76 11.53 -7.43
N VAL A 337 29.84 12.32 -7.35
CA VAL A 337 29.80 13.73 -6.95
C VAL A 337 29.79 14.62 -8.19
N LEU A 338 28.77 15.47 -8.31
CA LEU A 338 28.68 16.50 -9.34
C LEU A 338 29.12 17.83 -8.73
N ALA A 339 30.37 18.22 -8.97
CA ALA A 339 30.90 19.54 -8.58
C ALA A 339 30.98 20.45 -9.82
N GLY A 340 30.84 21.76 -9.63
CA GLY A 340 31.14 22.74 -10.68
C GLY A 340 32.63 22.69 -11.09
N GLU A 341 32.98 23.16 -12.28
CA GLU A 341 34.31 22.98 -12.92
C GLU A 341 35.54 23.53 -12.14
N GLN A 342 35.42 24.01 -10.90
CA GLN A 342 36.54 24.59 -10.13
C GLN A 342 36.54 24.32 -8.61
N THR A 343 35.84 23.31 -8.09
CA THR A 343 35.85 23.00 -6.65
C THR A 343 36.59 21.69 -6.33
N GLU A 344 37.61 21.77 -5.45
CA GLU A 344 38.19 20.59 -4.82
C GLU A 344 37.10 19.90 -3.99
N ILE A 345 36.84 18.62 -4.27
CA ILE A 345 35.85 17.83 -3.54
C ILE A 345 36.42 17.53 -2.14
N PRO A 346 35.77 17.96 -1.05
CA PRO A 346 36.28 17.72 0.29
C PRO A 346 36.45 16.22 0.56
N GLN A 347 37.56 15.83 1.18
CA GLN A 347 37.93 14.42 1.39
C GLN A 347 36.90 13.64 2.24
N CYS A 348 36.11 14.34 3.05
CA CYS A 348 34.97 13.79 3.78
C CYS A 348 33.79 13.41 2.86
N VAL A 349 33.55 14.16 1.77
CA VAL A 349 32.60 13.80 0.71
C VAL A 349 33.08 12.56 -0.03
N LEU A 350 34.40 12.40 -0.19
CA LEU A 350 34.97 11.20 -0.80
C LEU A 350 34.83 9.93 0.09
N GLN A 351 34.87 10.08 1.42
CA GLN A 351 34.70 8.97 2.38
C GLN A 351 33.24 8.45 2.44
N MET A 352 32.27 9.29 2.08
CA MET A 352 30.85 8.91 1.93
C MET A 352 30.64 7.83 0.83
N MET A 353 31.56 7.72 -0.14
CA MET A 353 31.47 6.80 -1.29
C MET A 353 31.74 5.32 -0.97
N SER A 354 32.15 4.98 0.26
CA SER A 354 32.58 3.61 0.60
C SER A 354 31.52 2.72 1.27
N LEU A 355 30.32 3.23 1.51
CA LEU A 355 29.25 2.48 2.17
C LEU A 355 28.39 1.73 1.13
N ASP A 356 28.72 0.44 1.01
CA ASP A 356 28.07 -0.68 0.31
C ASP A 356 27.53 -0.47 -1.11
N GLY A 357 28.22 -1.12 -2.05
CA GLY A 357 27.84 -1.22 -3.44
C GLY A 357 26.45 -1.83 -3.64
N ASN A 358 25.76 -1.31 -4.67
CA ASN A 358 24.56 -1.83 -5.33
C ASN A 358 23.20 -1.67 -4.65
N ASP A 359 23.09 -1.30 -3.37
CA ASP A 359 21.79 -1.40 -2.69
C ASP A 359 20.92 -0.12 -2.70
N HIS A 360 21.42 1.02 -3.21
CA HIS A 360 20.65 2.30 -3.33
C HIS A 360 19.93 2.76 -2.04
N ILE A 361 20.27 2.18 -0.89
CA ILE A 361 19.69 2.42 0.43
C ILE A 361 20.83 2.85 1.35
N LEU A 362 20.73 4.06 1.89
CA LEU A 362 21.58 4.48 3.00
C LEU A 362 20.98 3.93 4.30
N LYS A 363 21.56 2.83 4.79
CA LYS A 363 21.24 2.26 6.12
C LYS A 363 22.26 2.78 7.12
N THR A 364 21.82 3.32 8.25
CA THR A 364 22.75 3.68 9.32
C THR A 364 22.15 3.34 10.68
N ASP A 365 22.99 2.93 11.64
CA ASP A 365 22.53 2.53 12.99
C ASP A 365 21.95 3.69 13.81
N ARG A 366 22.06 4.94 13.31
CA ARG A 366 21.36 6.17 13.71
C ARG A 366 21.94 7.33 12.90
N LEU A 367 21.10 8.08 12.21
CA LEU A 367 21.47 9.40 11.67
C LEU A 367 21.49 10.43 12.82
N ASN A 368 22.24 10.19 13.90
CA ASN A 368 22.44 11.17 14.98
C ASN A 368 23.77 11.94 14.80
N GLU A 369 23.96 13.04 15.51
CA GLU A 369 25.18 13.89 15.47
C GLU A 369 26.51 13.12 15.57
N ASN A 370 26.49 11.86 16.02
CA ASN A 370 27.66 11.02 16.15
C ASN A 370 27.98 10.13 14.93
N ASN A 371 27.12 10.09 13.91
CA ASN A 371 27.35 9.34 12.68
C ASN A 371 28.54 9.91 11.90
N ILE A 372 29.43 9.04 11.41
CA ILE A 372 30.58 9.45 10.58
C ILE A 372 30.11 10.26 9.37
N PHE A 373 28.99 9.87 8.75
CA PHE A 373 28.35 10.61 7.66
C PHE A 373 28.07 12.07 8.05
N TRP A 374 27.48 12.29 9.22
CA TRP A 374 27.10 13.63 9.70
C TRP A 374 28.27 14.43 10.26
N LYS A 375 29.23 13.80 10.95
CA LYS A 375 30.45 14.48 11.39
C LYS A 375 31.29 14.94 10.21
N CYS A 376 31.37 14.14 9.16
CA CYS A 376 32.06 14.47 7.92
C CYS A 376 31.41 15.67 7.20
N LEU A 377 30.08 15.73 7.20
CA LEU A 377 29.31 16.83 6.62
C LEU A 377 29.42 18.11 7.47
N ASP A 378 29.27 18.01 8.80
CA ASP A 378 29.44 19.14 9.74
C ASP A 378 30.88 19.70 9.74
N GLN A 379 31.89 18.85 9.56
CA GLN A 379 33.28 19.31 9.37
C GLN A 379 33.52 19.97 8.00
N ALA A 380 32.81 19.55 6.95
CA ALA A 380 32.85 20.21 5.64
C ALA A 380 32.17 21.58 5.66
N MET A 381 31.21 21.78 6.57
CA MET A 381 30.46 23.03 6.75
C MET A 381 31.20 24.05 7.63
N LYS A 382 32.24 23.63 8.37
CA LYS A 382 33.04 24.48 9.28
C LYS A 382 34.40 24.90 8.70
N ARG A 383 34.66 24.57 7.44
CA ARG A 383 35.87 24.88 6.68
C ARG A 383 35.47 25.55 5.39
#